data_AF-A0A9E3NCF5-F1
#
_entry.id   AF-A0A9E3NCF5-F1
#
_cell.length_a   1.000
_cell.length_b   1.000
_cell.length_c   1.000
_cell.angle_alpha   90.00
_cell.angle_beta   90.00
_cell.angle_gamma   90.00
#
_symmetry.space_group_name_H-M   'P 1'
#
loop_
_entity.id
_entity.type
_entity.pdbx_description
1 polymer ?
#
loop_
_entity_poly.entity_id
_entity_poly.type
_entity_poly.pdbx_seq_one_letter_code
_entity_poly.pdbx_strand_id
1 'polypeptide(L)'
;MLKRLTVSALLQAVILITAFCVVTGFSLNAWDSWNRLQVTGRIVLIADTSANVFKAMHNLRTDRSSTNRLLNSDQPVDNEMDKYLRGLRGAEMPAMSSALEVLPSIEFAQQTTLVPELDRLFKILTGQQKEFWDQMNIPKASRKATLGKEYLETTAALLETLDKLSAALAAAVNHQDATIDQLLAIKQIAWLLRNTGGEASLLISNGLAAGTLRPEARATYTKLTGGTEAVWNALELTTSGMQLPPALSAAMAATKTAYFEPSYLALRERLLGTLLAGEKSELTANQWSPLTVGRLSTAVGVAEATLDAAKA
;
A
#
# COMPACT_ATOMS: atom_id res chain seq x y z
N MET A 1 21.62 -28.42 -63.13
CA MET A 1 23.07 -28.17 -63.27
C MET A 1 23.81 -28.44 -61.94
N LEU A 2 23.71 -29.66 -61.38
CA LEU A 2 24.37 -30.06 -60.11
C LEU A 2 25.31 -31.28 -60.28
N LYS A 3 25.85 -31.49 -61.49
CA LYS A 3 26.75 -32.61 -61.78
C LYS A 3 28.20 -32.13 -61.70
N ARG A 4 28.73 -31.98 -60.47
CA ARG A 4 30.17 -31.93 -60.06
C ARG A 4 30.36 -31.14 -58.74
N LEU A 5 29.64 -31.50 -57.67
CA LEU A 5 30.07 -31.08 -56.32
C LEU A 5 31.14 -32.08 -55.86
N THR A 6 32.35 -31.59 -55.57
CA THR A 6 33.39 -32.41 -54.94
C THR A 6 32.98 -32.72 -53.49
N VAL A 7 33.45 -33.83 -52.93
CA VAL A 7 33.20 -34.20 -51.52
C VAL A 7 33.60 -33.06 -50.57
N SER A 8 34.67 -32.33 -50.90
CA SER A 8 35.13 -31.14 -50.15
C SER A 8 34.11 -30.01 -50.14
N ALA A 9 33.48 -29.69 -51.28
CA ALA A 9 32.49 -28.62 -51.36
C ALA A 9 31.22 -28.98 -50.59
N LEU A 10 30.82 -30.27 -50.61
CA LEU A 10 29.69 -30.76 -49.82
C LEU A 10 29.97 -30.65 -48.32
N LEU A 11 31.16 -31.10 -47.87
CA LEU A 11 31.56 -31.04 -46.46
C LEU A 11 31.62 -29.60 -45.95
N GLN A 12 32.21 -28.68 -46.73
CA GLN A 12 32.26 -27.26 -46.39
C GLN A 12 30.87 -26.63 -46.30
N ALA A 13 29.97 -26.95 -47.24
CA ALA A 13 28.59 -26.47 -47.20
C ALA A 13 27.85 -26.98 -45.95
N VAL A 14 27.99 -28.26 -45.60
CA VAL A 14 27.39 -28.81 -44.38
C VAL A 14 27.94 -28.12 -43.14
N ILE A 15 29.27 -27.96 -43.03
CA ILE A 15 29.89 -27.28 -41.89
C ILE A 15 29.41 -25.83 -41.78
N LEU A 16 29.33 -25.09 -42.89
CA LEU A 16 28.85 -23.70 -42.89
C LEU A 16 27.38 -23.60 -42.50
N ILE A 17 26.53 -24.50 -43.00
CA ILE A 17 25.11 -24.52 -42.63
C ILE A 17 24.95 -24.87 -41.15
N THR A 18 25.66 -25.88 -40.64
CA THR A 18 25.64 -26.23 -39.22
C THR A 18 26.15 -25.08 -38.35
N ALA A 19 27.27 -24.45 -38.72
CA ALA A 19 27.80 -23.28 -38.01
C ALA A 19 26.80 -22.12 -38.02
N PHE A 20 26.16 -21.85 -39.16
CA PHE A 20 25.13 -20.82 -39.28
C PHE A 20 23.91 -21.09 -38.40
N CYS A 21 23.40 -22.33 -38.40
CA CYS A 21 22.30 -22.75 -37.52
C CYS A 21 22.67 -22.58 -36.03
N VAL A 22 23.88 -22.98 -35.65
CA VAL A 22 24.38 -22.86 -34.28
C VAL A 22 24.51 -21.40 -33.86
N VAL A 23 25.13 -20.55 -34.69
CA VAL A 23 25.28 -19.11 -34.42
C VAL A 23 23.92 -18.43 -34.33
N THR A 24 22.99 -18.77 -35.23
CA THR A 24 21.62 -18.22 -35.20
C THR A 24 20.89 -18.64 -33.93
N GLY A 25 20.97 -19.92 -33.56
CA GLY A 25 20.36 -20.44 -32.34
C GLY A 25 20.93 -19.76 -31.08
N PHE A 26 22.25 -19.58 -30.98
CA PHE A 26 22.86 -18.84 -29.88
C PHE A 26 22.46 -17.36 -29.88
N SER A 27 22.39 -16.73 -31.04
CA SER A 27 22.02 -15.31 -31.15
C SER A 27 20.58 -15.06 -30.71
N LEU A 28 19.64 -15.93 -31.09
CA LEU A 28 18.25 -15.87 -30.64
C LEU A 28 18.13 -16.08 -29.13
N ASN A 29 18.80 -17.11 -28.59
CA ASN A 29 18.81 -17.34 -27.14
C ASN A 29 19.44 -16.19 -26.34
N ALA A 30 20.49 -15.57 -26.88
CA ALA A 30 21.13 -14.40 -26.27
C ALA A 30 20.19 -13.18 -26.30
N TRP A 31 19.50 -12.96 -27.42
CA TRP A 31 18.49 -11.91 -27.57
C TRP A 31 17.31 -12.08 -26.59
N ASP A 32 16.78 -13.30 -26.48
CA ASP A 32 15.70 -13.60 -25.53
C ASP A 32 16.15 -13.43 -24.08
N SER A 33 17.39 -13.81 -23.77
CA SER A 33 17.97 -13.57 -22.44
C SER A 33 18.18 -12.09 -22.13
N TRP A 34 18.60 -11.30 -23.12
CA TRP A 34 18.71 -9.85 -22.99
C TRP A 34 17.35 -9.19 -22.75
N ASN A 35 16.32 -9.56 -23.53
CA ASN A 35 14.97 -9.04 -23.35
C ASN A 35 14.42 -9.38 -21.97
N ARG A 36 14.61 -10.63 -21.51
CA ARG A 36 14.22 -11.06 -20.16
C ARG A 36 14.90 -10.21 -19.08
N LEU A 37 16.21 -9.94 -19.21
CA LEU A 37 16.94 -9.08 -18.28
C LEU A 37 16.35 -7.65 -18.22
N GLN A 38 16.01 -7.06 -19.37
CA GLN A 38 15.41 -5.73 -19.43
C GLN A 38 14.02 -5.70 -18.76
N VAL A 39 13.19 -6.73 -19.01
CA VAL A 39 11.86 -6.85 -18.39
C VAL A 39 11.98 -7.03 -16.87
N THR A 40 12.83 -7.95 -16.41
CA THR A 40 13.05 -8.16 -14.97
C THR A 40 13.59 -6.91 -14.29
N GLY A 41 14.55 -6.21 -14.90
CA GLY A 41 15.05 -4.93 -14.37
C GLY A 41 13.96 -3.87 -14.21
N ARG A 42 13.07 -3.76 -15.20
CA ARG A 42 11.90 -2.88 -15.14
C ARG A 42 10.92 -3.29 -14.03
N ILE A 43 10.67 -4.59 -13.86
CA ILE A 43 9.80 -5.12 -12.79
C ILE A 43 10.35 -4.76 -11.42
N VAL A 44 11.65 -4.98 -11.17
CA VAL A 44 12.28 -4.66 -9.88
C VAL A 44 12.15 -3.17 -9.57
N LEU A 45 12.46 -2.30 -10.54
CA LEU A 45 12.34 -0.85 -10.37
C LEU A 45 10.90 -0.42 -10.01
N ILE A 46 9.90 -1.01 -10.66
CA ILE A 46 8.49 -0.74 -10.41
C ILE A 46 8.03 -1.32 -9.08
N ALA A 47 8.49 -2.52 -8.69
CA ALA A 47 8.19 -3.13 -7.40
C ALA A 47 8.78 -2.31 -6.24
N ASP A 48 10.02 -1.85 -6.36
CA ASP A 48 10.66 -0.95 -5.39
C ASP A 48 9.94 0.39 -5.26
N THR A 49 9.60 1.01 -6.39
CA THR A 49 8.84 2.27 -6.39
C THR A 49 7.43 2.07 -5.81
N SER A 50 6.78 0.95 -6.14
CA SER A 50 5.48 0.57 -5.58
C SER A 50 5.54 0.36 -4.07
N ALA A 51 6.65 -0.17 -3.55
CA ALA A 51 6.88 -0.31 -2.12
C ALA A 51 6.99 1.05 -1.42
N ASN A 52 7.72 2.01 -2.00
CA ASN A 52 7.80 3.37 -1.47
C ASN A 52 6.44 4.10 -1.51
N VAL A 53 5.72 4.03 -2.64
CA VAL A 53 4.37 4.61 -2.77
C VAL A 53 3.41 3.98 -1.75
N PHE A 54 3.46 2.66 -1.58
CA PHE A 54 2.63 1.96 -0.61
C PHE A 54 2.97 2.35 0.83
N LYS A 55 4.27 2.42 1.15
CA LYS A 55 4.78 2.82 2.46
C LYS A 55 4.34 4.23 2.85
N ALA A 56 4.46 5.16 1.92
CA ALA A 56 3.93 6.52 2.07
C ALA A 56 2.43 6.50 2.37
N MET A 57 1.66 5.79 1.54
CA MET A 57 0.20 5.78 1.61
C MET A 57 -0.35 5.21 2.93
N HIS A 58 0.19 4.09 3.42
CA HIS A 58 -0.34 3.49 4.64
C HIS A 58 0.00 4.29 5.89
N ASN A 59 1.18 4.90 5.96
CA ASN A 59 1.58 5.78 7.07
C ASN A 59 0.79 7.09 7.04
N LEU A 60 0.62 7.70 5.86
CA LEU A 60 -0.12 8.96 5.67
C LEU A 60 -1.57 8.86 6.15
N ARG A 61 -2.24 7.73 5.92
CA ARG A 61 -3.60 7.53 6.43
C ARG A 61 -3.65 7.58 7.96
N THR A 62 -2.63 7.02 8.62
CA THR A 62 -2.54 7.00 10.08
C THR A 62 -2.17 8.38 10.63
N ASP A 63 -1.20 9.07 10.00
CA ASP A 63 -0.87 10.46 10.31
C ASP A 63 -2.12 11.33 10.20
N ARG A 64 -2.80 11.32 9.04
CA ARG A 64 -4.04 12.07 8.76
C ARG A 64 -5.02 12.01 9.93
N SER A 65 -5.32 10.80 10.41
CA SER A 65 -6.25 10.62 11.52
C SER A 65 -5.71 11.17 12.84
N SER A 66 -4.42 10.98 13.11
CA SER A 66 -3.78 11.32 14.38
C SER A 66 -3.57 12.83 14.50
N THR A 67 -3.05 13.46 13.46
CA THR A 67 -2.89 14.91 13.36
C THR A 67 -4.23 15.62 13.53
N ASN A 68 -5.30 15.17 12.85
CA ASN A 68 -6.61 15.78 12.99
C ASN A 68 -7.17 15.67 14.41
N ARG A 69 -7.01 14.52 15.08
CA ARG A 69 -7.43 14.37 16.49
C ARG A 69 -6.65 15.32 17.40
N LEU A 70 -5.34 15.44 17.21
CA LEU A 70 -4.48 16.27 18.07
C LEU A 70 -4.76 17.76 17.91
N LEU A 71 -4.96 18.24 16.68
CA LEU A 71 -5.34 19.64 16.43
C LEU A 71 -6.65 20.02 17.13
N ASN A 72 -7.60 19.07 17.23
CA ASN A 72 -8.89 19.26 17.88
C ASN A 72 -8.89 18.95 19.39
N SER A 73 -7.76 18.50 19.95
CA SER A 73 -7.62 18.20 21.37
C SER A 73 -7.23 19.43 22.18
N ASP A 74 -7.82 19.61 23.36
CA ASP A 74 -7.39 20.59 24.36
C ASP A 74 -6.16 20.13 25.14
N GLN A 75 -5.85 18.84 25.09
CA GLN A 75 -4.68 18.27 25.75
C GLN A 75 -3.40 18.52 24.92
N PRO A 76 -2.24 18.72 25.57
CA PRO A 76 -0.97 18.71 24.88
C PRO A 76 -0.71 17.34 24.25
N VAL A 77 0.22 17.28 23.28
CA VAL A 77 0.69 15.99 22.75
C VAL A 77 1.51 15.32 23.86
N ASP A 78 1.09 14.15 24.31
CA ASP A 78 1.90 13.35 25.22
C ASP A 78 3.11 12.73 24.51
N ASN A 79 4.12 12.28 25.28
CA ASN A 79 5.37 11.77 24.74
C ASN A 79 5.19 10.54 23.83
N GLU A 80 4.25 9.65 24.15
CA GLU A 80 4.02 8.44 23.35
C GLU A 80 3.40 8.80 22.00
N MET A 81 2.45 9.74 21.99
CA MET A 81 1.83 10.24 20.78
C MET A 81 2.80 11.08 19.93
N ASP A 82 3.68 11.88 20.55
CA ASP A 82 4.75 12.60 19.84
C ASP A 82 5.67 11.61 19.13
N LYS A 83 6.18 10.61 19.85
CA LYS A 83 7.04 9.56 19.29
C LYS A 83 6.34 8.78 18.17
N TYR A 84 5.07 8.42 18.38
CA TYR A 84 4.26 7.71 17.40
C TYR A 84 4.08 8.53 16.11
N LEU A 85 3.67 9.79 16.22
CA LEU A 85 3.44 10.65 15.06
C LEU A 85 4.75 10.95 14.31
N ARG A 86 5.85 11.17 15.03
CA ARG A 86 7.20 11.31 14.43
C ARG A 86 7.62 10.03 13.71
N GLY A 87 7.32 8.86 14.27
CA GLY A 87 7.60 7.58 13.62
C GLY A 87 6.87 7.43 12.29
N LEU A 88 5.58 7.80 12.24
CA LEU A 88 4.79 7.80 10.99
C LEU A 88 5.40 8.75 9.95
N ARG A 89 5.67 10.00 10.34
CA ARG A 89 6.26 11.01 9.45
C ARG A 89 7.67 10.64 8.98
N GLY A 90 8.46 10.04 9.86
CA GLY A 90 9.80 9.52 9.56
C GLY A 90 9.79 8.32 8.61
N ALA A 91 8.65 7.63 8.45
CA ALA A 91 8.48 6.56 7.47
C ALA A 91 7.86 7.07 6.16
N GLU A 92 6.85 7.93 6.23
CA GLU A 92 6.09 8.37 5.05
C GLU A 92 6.84 9.40 4.20
N MET A 93 7.54 10.36 4.83
CA MET A 93 8.15 11.48 4.11
C MET A 93 9.35 11.01 3.29
N PRO A 94 10.27 10.18 3.83
CA PRO A 94 11.32 9.58 3.01
C PRO A 94 10.76 8.70 1.89
N ALA A 95 9.71 7.92 2.16
CA ALA A 95 9.11 7.05 1.14
C ALA A 95 8.50 7.87 -0.02
N MET A 96 7.82 8.99 0.26
CA MET A 96 7.35 9.92 -0.77
C MET A 96 8.51 10.56 -1.55
N SER A 97 9.57 10.97 -0.86
CA SER A 97 10.77 11.54 -1.50
C SER A 97 11.43 10.54 -2.45
N SER A 98 11.68 9.30 -1.99
CA SER A 98 12.27 8.25 -2.82
C SER A 98 11.39 7.88 -4.00
N ALA A 99 10.06 7.89 -3.85
CA ALA A 99 9.16 7.72 -5.00
C ALA A 99 9.30 8.88 -5.99
N LEU A 100 9.33 10.14 -5.54
CA LEU A 100 9.49 11.31 -6.40
C LEU A 100 10.82 11.34 -7.18
N GLU A 101 11.89 10.78 -6.61
CA GLU A 101 13.19 10.65 -7.28
C GLU A 101 13.15 9.65 -8.44
N VAL A 102 12.41 8.55 -8.30
CA VAL A 102 12.42 7.43 -9.25
C VAL A 102 11.29 7.49 -10.26
N LEU A 103 10.10 7.97 -9.88
CA LEU A 103 8.92 8.02 -10.76
C LEU A 103 9.17 8.70 -12.13
N PRO A 104 10.00 9.76 -12.25
CA PRO A 104 10.33 10.34 -13.56
C PRO A 104 11.04 9.38 -14.53
N SER A 105 11.73 8.35 -14.05
CA SER A 105 12.44 7.38 -14.89
C SER A 105 11.60 6.17 -15.30
N ILE A 106 10.33 6.07 -14.87
CA ILE A 106 9.45 4.94 -15.16
C ILE A 106 8.35 5.38 -16.13
N GLU A 107 8.22 4.70 -17.26
CA GLU A 107 7.09 4.90 -18.16
C GLU A 107 5.81 4.23 -17.63
N PHE A 108 4.79 5.04 -17.33
CA PHE A 108 3.46 4.57 -16.94
C PHE A 108 2.36 5.56 -17.34
N ALA A 109 1.11 5.09 -17.35
CA ALA A 109 -0.04 5.91 -17.71
C ALA A 109 -0.21 7.09 -16.74
N GLN A 110 -0.45 8.30 -17.26
CA GLN A 110 -0.63 9.53 -16.48
C GLN A 110 0.61 10.00 -15.69
N GLN A 111 1.81 9.53 -16.03
CA GLN A 111 3.06 9.97 -15.38
C GLN A 111 3.20 11.50 -15.36
N THR A 112 2.92 12.17 -16.49
CA THR A 112 3.08 13.63 -16.64
C THR A 112 2.07 14.45 -15.84
N THR A 113 1.05 13.83 -15.25
CA THR A 113 0.06 14.49 -14.37
C THR A 113 0.22 14.07 -12.91
N LEU A 114 0.41 12.77 -12.64
CA LEU A 114 0.50 12.23 -11.29
C LEU A 114 1.80 12.60 -10.58
N VAL A 115 2.94 12.61 -11.29
CA VAL A 115 4.24 12.93 -10.67
C VAL A 115 4.32 14.40 -10.22
N PRO A 116 3.96 15.39 -11.06
CA PRO A 116 3.92 16.78 -10.61
C PRO A 116 2.89 17.04 -9.50
N GLU A 117 1.75 16.35 -9.51
CA GLU A 117 0.75 16.50 -8.44
C GLU A 117 1.24 15.94 -7.11
N LEU A 118 1.92 14.78 -7.13
CA LEU A 118 2.57 14.25 -5.93
C LEU A 118 3.60 15.23 -5.38
N ASP A 119 4.46 15.82 -6.22
CA ASP A 119 5.47 16.80 -5.80
C ASP A 119 4.84 18.05 -5.18
N ARG A 120 3.80 18.59 -5.84
CA ARG A 120 3.05 19.75 -5.33
C ARG A 120 2.46 19.47 -3.95
N LEU A 121 1.76 18.35 -3.80
CA LEU A 121 1.10 17.98 -2.56
C LEU A 121 2.11 17.63 -1.45
N PHE A 122 3.22 16.97 -1.78
CA PHE A 122 4.30 16.64 -0.86
C PHE A 122 4.90 17.91 -0.21
N LYS A 123 5.10 18.97 -1.01
CA LYS A 123 5.55 20.28 -0.50
C LYS A 123 4.54 20.92 0.45
N ILE A 124 3.25 20.87 0.11
CA ILE A 124 2.18 21.40 0.97
C ILE A 124 2.13 20.64 2.30
N LEU A 125 2.13 19.30 2.24
CA LEU A 125 2.12 18.46 3.44
C LEU A 125 3.32 18.77 4.34
N THR A 126 4.52 18.89 3.76
CA THR A 126 5.74 19.22 4.51
C THR A 126 5.57 20.52 5.31
N GLY A 127 5.01 21.56 4.68
CA GLY A 127 4.70 22.82 5.34
C GLY A 127 3.67 22.66 6.47
N GLN A 128 2.58 21.94 6.21
CA GLN A 128 1.52 21.73 7.21
C GLN A 128 1.98 20.89 8.40
N GLN A 129 2.85 19.90 8.20
CA GLN A 129 3.41 19.09 9.29
C GLN A 129 4.33 19.89 10.19
N LYS A 130 5.07 20.85 9.62
CA LYS A 130 5.83 21.83 10.40
C LYS A 130 4.89 22.74 11.17
N GLU A 131 3.91 23.34 10.49
CA GLU A 131 2.92 24.22 11.13
C GLU A 131 2.17 23.51 12.26
N PHE A 132 1.84 22.23 12.10
CA PHE A 132 1.24 21.41 13.16
C PHE A 132 2.06 21.46 14.45
N TRP A 133 3.38 21.27 14.39
CA TRP A 133 4.21 21.27 15.60
C TRP A 133 4.27 22.65 16.25
N ASP A 134 4.30 23.71 15.45
CA ASP A 134 4.23 25.09 15.98
C ASP A 134 2.90 25.34 16.70
N GLN A 135 1.78 24.86 16.13
CA GLN A 135 0.43 24.99 16.67
C GLN A 135 0.22 24.14 17.95
N MET A 136 0.92 23.02 18.08
CA MET A 136 0.85 22.21 19.30
C MET A 136 1.58 22.83 20.50
N ASN A 137 2.43 23.84 20.28
CA ASN A 137 3.10 24.60 21.35
C ASN A 137 2.24 25.72 21.95
N ILE A 138 1.03 25.94 21.42
CA ILE A 138 0.10 26.97 21.90
C ILE A 138 -1.25 26.37 22.32
N PRO A 139 -2.02 27.06 23.20
CA PRO A 139 -3.35 26.62 23.59
C PRO A 139 -4.28 26.46 22.39
N LYS A 140 -5.18 25.46 22.43
CA LYS A 140 -6.12 25.17 21.34
C LYS A 140 -6.90 26.40 20.86
N ALA A 141 -7.33 27.26 21.77
CA ALA A 141 -8.07 28.48 21.46
C ALA A 141 -7.28 29.49 20.59
N SER A 142 -5.95 29.43 20.62
CA SER A 142 -5.06 30.28 19.81
C SER A 142 -4.55 29.58 18.55
N ARG A 143 -4.92 28.31 18.33
CA ARG A 143 -4.49 27.56 17.14
C ARG A 143 -5.20 28.07 15.89
N LYS A 144 -4.57 27.94 14.73
CA LYS A 144 -5.18 28.19 13.43
C LYS A 144 -6.36 27.22 13.22
N ALA A 145 -7.57 27.76 13.30
CA ALA A 145 -8.80 26.98 13.23
C ALA A 145 -8.96 26.20 11.91
N THR A 146 -8.38 26.68 10.81
CA THR A 146 -8.50 26.05 9.49
C THR A 146 -7.48 24.93 9.26
N LEU A 147 -6.40 24.83 10.05
CA LEU A 147 -5.30 23.90 9.78
C LEU A 147 -5.76 22.44 9.73
N GLY A 148 -6.65 22.03 10.65
CA GLY A 148 -7.18 20.66 10.66
C GLY A 148 -7.91 20.32 9.36
N LYS A 149 -8.74 21.24 8.86
CA LYS A 149 -9.47 21.08 7.58
C LYS A 149 -8.50 21.06 6.38
N GLU A 150 -7.59 22.02 6.31
CA GLU A 150 -6.59 22.12 5.24
C GLU A 150 -5.71 20.85 5.16
N TYR A 151 -5.33 20.29 6.33
CA TYR A 151 -4.57 19.05 6.43
C TYR A 151 -5.38 17.86 5.93
N LEU A 152 -6.64 17.74 6.33
CA LEU A 152 -7.52 16.65 5.88
C LEU A 152 -7.76 16.68 4.36
N GLU A 153 -7.89 17.87 3.76
CA GLU A 153 -8.04 18.06 2.32
C GLU A 153 -6.75 17.68 1.57
N THR A 154 -5.60 18.17 2.05
CA THR A 154 -4.29 17.88 1.44
C THR A 154 -3.97 16.38 1.49
N THR A 155 -4.14 15.76 2.66
CA THR A 155 -3.90 14.33 2.85
C THR A 155 -4.90 13.46 2.09
N ALA A 156 -6.15 13.90 1.89
CA ALA A 156 -7.10 13.20 1.05
C ALA A 156 -6.64 13.18 -0.42
N ALA A 157 -6.23 14.35 -0.95
CA ALA A 157 -5.70 14.45 -2.31
C ALA A 157 -4.41 13.63 -2.50
N LEU A 158 -3.53 13.60 -1.49
CA LEU A 158 -2.33 12.76 -1.51
C LEU A 158 -2.67 11.27 -1.54
N LEU A 159 -3.58 10.82 -0.68
CA LEU A 159 -3.99 9.41 -0.66
C LEU A 159 -4.60 8.99 -2.00
N GLU A 160 -5.43 9.85 -2.62
CA GLU A 160 -5.97 9.61 -3.96
C GLU A 160 -4.86 9.53 -5.02
N THR A 161 -3.88 10.43 -4.97
CA THR A 161 -2.75 10.46 -5.91
C THR A 161 -1.86 9.23 -5.76
N LEU A 162 -1.56 8.82 -4.52
CA LEU A 162 -0.76 7.62 -4.22
C LEU A 162 -1.48 6.33 -4.63
N ASP A 163 -2.80 6.27 -4.48
CA ASP A 163 -3.60 5.13 -4.93
C ASP A 163 -3.59 5.01 -6.47
N LYS A 164 -3.77 6.14 -7.18
CA LYS A 164 -3.64 6.19 -8.65
C LYS A 164 -2.24 5.80 -9.13
N LEU A 165 -1.19 6.27 -8.46
CA LEU A 165 0.19 5.88 -8.76
C LEU A 165 0.41 4.39 -8.52
N SER A 166 -0.08 3.84 -7.41
CA SER A 166 -0.01 2.40 -7.11
C SER A 166 -0.67 1.58 -8.22
N ALA A 167 -1.86 1.98 -8.67
CA ALA A 167 -2.56 1.29 -9.76
C ALA A 167 -1.83 1.41 -11.10
N ALA A 168 -1.33 2.61 -11.45
CA ALA A 168 -0.61 2.84 -12.70
C ALA A 168 0.72 2.08 -12.77
N LEU A 169 1.45 2.01 -11.65
CA LEU A 169 2.69 1.23 -11.54
C LEU A 169 2.42 -0.26 -11.69
N ALA A 170 1.40 -0.80 -11.01
CA ALA A 170 1.01 -2.20 -11.17
C ALA A 170 0.60 -2.52 -12.62
N ALA A 171 -0.17 -1.63 -13.26
CA ALA A 171 -0.56 -1.78 -14.66
C ALA A 171 0.63 -1.74 -15.64
N ALA A 172 1.70 -1.01 -15.30
CA ALA A 172 2.89 -0.87 -16.16
C ALA A 172 3.75 -2.14 -16.25
N VAL A 173 3.55 -3.11 -15.35
CA VAL A 173 4.22 -4.43 -15.35
C VAL A 173 3.26 -5.59 -15.58
N ASN A 174 1.97 -5.31 -15.72
CA ASN A 174 0.95 -6.33 -15.90
C ASN A 174 1.20 -7.14 -17.19
N HIS A 175 0.97 -8.45 -17.14
CA HIS A 175 1.18 -9.40 -18.25
C HIS A 175 2.63 -9.61 -18.68
N GLN A 176 3.61 -9.14 -17.89
CA GLN A 176 5.03 -9.40 -18.15
C GLN A 176 5.52 -10.68 -17.47
N ASP A 177 5.01 -10.97 -16.28
CA ASP A 177 5.33 -12.18 -15.53
C ASP A 177 4.13 -12.59 -14.67
N ALA A 178 3.66 -13.83 -14.83
CA ALA A 178 2.45 -14.30 -14.17
C ALA A 178 2.58 -14.37 -12.63
N THR A 179 3.78 -14.61 -12.12
CA THR A 179 4.04 -14.64 -10.67
C THR A 179 4.02 -13.21 -10.11
N ILE A 180 4.61 -12.27 -10.82
CA ILE A 180 4.57 -10.84 -10.45
C ILE A 180 3.14 -10.31 -10.52
N ASP A 181 2.36 -10.65 -11.55
CA ASP A 181 0.95 -10.29 -11.65
C ASP A 181 0.16 -10.81 -10.44
N GLN A 182 0.38 -12.07 -10.05
CA GLN A 182 -0.28 -12.67 -8.89
C GLN A 182 0.15 -11.98 -7.58
N LEU A 183 1.44 -11.68 -7.40
CA LEU A 183 1.93 -10.93 -6.25
C LEU A 183 1.29 -9.53 -6.19
N LEU A 184 1.29 -8.76 -7.28
CA LEU A 184 0.69 -7.43 -7.27
C LEU A 184 -0.82 -7.46 -6.99
N ALA A 185 -1.54 -8.50 -7.45
CA ALA A 185 -2.93 -8.74 -7.08
C ALA A 185 -3.09 -9.00 -5.57
N ILE A 186 -2.27 -9.87 -4.98
CA ILE A 186 -2.24 -10.13 -3.53
C ILE A 186 -2.03 -8.82 -2.74
N LYS A 187 -1.07 -7.99 -3.17
CA LYS A 187 -0.81 -6.69 -2.54
C LYS A 187 -2.04 -5.77 -2.61
N GLN A 188 -2.71 -5.69 -3.75
CA GLN A 188 -3.90 -4.84 -3.92
C GLN A 188 -5.07 -5.33 -3.05
N ILE A 189 -5.28 -6.64 -2.96
CA ILE A 189 -6.33 -7.24 -2.12
C ILE A 189 -6.04 -7.01 -0.64
N ALA A 190 -4.79 -7.21 -0.20
CA ALA A 190 -4.36 -6.94 1.17
C ALA A 190 -4.56 -5.45 1.55
N TRP A 191 -4.26 -4.54 0.62
CA TRP A 191 -4.53 -3.12 0.80
C TRP A 191 -6.03 -2.81 0.91
N LEU A 192 -6.86 -3.42 0.06
CA LEU A 192 -8.32 -3.27 0.11
C LEU A 192 -8.88 -3.75 1.46
N LEU A 193 -8.37 -4.85 2.00
CA LEU A 193 -8.74 -5.36 3.32
C LEU A 193 -8.45 -4.32 4.40
N ARG A 194 -7.22 -3.80 4.42
CA ARG A 194 -6.80 -2.76 5.36
C ARG A 194 -7.70 -1.54 5.26
N ASN A 195 -8.01 -1.06 4.06
CA ASN A 195 -8.82 0.14 3.86
C ASN A 195 -10.24 -0.06 4.34
N THR A 196 -10.88 -1.15 3.94
CA THR A 196 -12.28 -1.48 4.29
C THR A 196 -12.41 -1.67 5.81
N GLY A 197 -11.48 -2.40 6.42
CA GLY A 197 -11.43 -2.57 7.87
C GLY A 197 -11.14 -1.27 8.63
N GLY A 198 -10.30 -0.40 8.04
CA GLY A 198 -10.02 0.93 8.56
C GLY A 198 -11.23 1.85 8.53
N GLU A 199 -12.10 1.75 7.53
CA GLU A 199 -13.35 2.51 7.48
C GLU A 199 -14.35 2.04 8.55
N ALA A 200 -14.48 0.72 8.77
CA ALA A 200 -15.30 0.19 9.86
C ALA A 200 -14.79 0.72 11.22
N SER A 201 -13.47 0.74 11.39
CA SER A 201 -12.83 1.24 12.60
C SER A 201 -13.01 2.76 12.80
N LEU A 202 -12.95 3.55 11.72
CA LEU A 202 -13.18 4.98 11.76
C LEU A 202 -14.60 5.32 12.20
N LEU A 203 -15.61 4.55 11.75
CA LEU A 203 -17.00 4.71 12.19
C LEU A 203 -17.12 4.56 13.71
N ILE A 204 -16.50 3.54 14.30
CA ILE A 204 -16.46 3.36 15.75
C ILE A 204 -15.72 4.52 16.42
N SER A 205 -14.55 4.90 15.91
CA SER A 205 -13.77 6.01 16.47
C SER A 205 -14.56 7.33 16.51
N ASN A 206 -15.34 7.64 15.47
CA ASN A 206 -16.17 8.83 15.43
C ASN A 206 -17.32 8.74 16.45
N GLY A 207 -17.93 7.57 16.59
CA GLY A 207 -18.94 7.33 17.62
C GLY A 207 -18.39 7.48 19.04
N LEU A 208 -17.19 6.97 19.31
CA LEU A 208 -16.49 7.13 20.59
C LEU A 208 -16.20 8.60 20.91
N ALA A 209 -15.85 9.41 19.91
CA ALA A 209 -15.62 10.83 20.09
C ALA A 209 -16.93 11.62 20.32
N ALA A 210 -18.01 11.21 19.65
CA ALA A 210 -19.33 11.83 19.79
C ALA A 210 -20.13 11.34 21.00
N GLY A 211 -19.76 10.19 21.58
CA GLY A 211 -20.49 9.49 22.63
C GLY A 211 -21.74 8.73 22.15
N THR A 212 -22.04 8.75 20.85
CA THR A 212 -23.20 8.08 20.28
C THR A 212 -23.03 7.82 18.78
N LEU A 213 -23.79 6.85 18.25
CA LEU A 213 -23.96 6.62 16.81
C LEU A 213 -25.44 6.64 16.44
N ARG A 214 -25.74 7.15 15.25
CA ARG A 214 -27.09 7.09 14.71
C ARG A 214 -27.45 5.66 14.25
N PRO A 215 -28.74 5.27 14.23
CA PRO A 215 -29.16 3.91 13.89
C PRO A 215 -28.63 3.38 12.54
N GLU A 216 -28.49 4.25 11.52
CA GLU A 216 -27.94 3.88 10.21
C GLU A 216 -26.46 3.41 10.26
N ALA A 217 -25.75 3.71 11.34
CA ALA A 217 -24.37 3.27 11.54
C ALA A 217 -24.29 1.75 11.61
N ARG A 218 -25.33 1.05 12.08
CA ARG A 218 -25.36 -0.42 12.11
C ARG A 218 -25.26 -1.01 10.70
N ALA A 219 -26.11 -0.55 9.78
CA ALA A 219 -26.10 -1.04 8.41
C ALA A 219 -24.77 -0.74 7.69
N THR A 220 -24.24 0.48 7.90
CA THR A 220 -22.94 0.88 7.35
C THR A 220 -21.81 0.01 7.88
N TYR A 221 -21.78 -0.23 9.19
CA TYR A 221 -20.77 -1.06 9.83
C TYR A 221 -20.84 -2.52 9.34
N THR A 222 -22.04 -3.12 9.27
CA THR A 222 -22.23 -4.48 8.73
C THR A 222 -21.74 -4.60 7.28
N LYS A 223 -21.99 -3.59 6.43
CA LYS A 223 -21.47 -3.56 5.06
C LYS A 223 -19.94 -3.60 5.04
N LEU A 224 -19.28 -2.81 5.89
CA LEU A 224 -17.82 -2.70 5.93
C LEU A 224 -17.17 -3.97 6.51
N THR A 225 -17.71 -4.56 7.58
CA THR A 225 -17.16 -5.79 8.15
C THR A 225 -17.35 -6.99 7.24
N GLY A 226 -18.55 -7.16 6.66
CA GLY A 226 -18.80 -8.20 5.65
C GLY A 226 -17.93 -8.03 4.40
N GLY A 227 -17.72 -6.79 3.96
CA GLY A 227 -16.76 -6.49 2.89
C GLY A 227 -15.32 -6.89 3.27
N THR A 228 -14.90 -6.65 4.50
CA THR A 228 -13.56 -7.02 4.96
C THR A 228 -13.36 -8.54 4.98
N GLU A 229 -14.36 -9.30 5.42
CA GLU A 229 -14.35 -10.77 5.39
C GLU A 229 -14.30 -11.31 3.96
N ALA A 230 -15.12 -10.75 3.06
CA ALA A 230 -15.10 -11.14 1.64
C ALA A 230 -13.72 -10.89 0.99
N VAL A 231 -13.07 -9.77 1.31
CA VAL A 231 -11.74 -9.46 0.79
C VAL A 231 -10.67 -10.39 1.38
N TRP A 232 -10.78 -10.79 2.65
CA TRP A 232 -9.90 -11.81 3.22
C TRP A 232 -10.04 -13.16 2.52
N ASN A 233 -11.27 -13.60 2.26
CA ASN A 233 -11.50 -14.84 1.52
C ASN A 233 -10.93 -14.75 0.09
N ALA A 234 -11.08 -13.61 -0.58
CA ALA A 234 -10.46 -13.36 -1.89
C ALA A 234 -8.93 -13.42 -1.82
N LEU A 235 -8.32 -12.93 -0.74
CA LEU A 235 -6.88 -13.04 -0.51
C LEU A 235 -6.44 -14.50 -0.37
N GLU A 236 -7.12 -15.28 0.48
CA GLU A 236 -6.86 -16.73 0.63
C GLU A 236 -6.99 -17.47 -0.70
N LEU A 237 -8.04 -17.19 -1.49
CA LEU A 237 -8.24 -17.76 -2.82
C LEU A 237 -7.13 -17.38 -3.80
N THR A 238 -6.69 -16.11 -3.80
CA THR A 238 -5.64 -15.63 -4.71
C THR A 238 -4.28 -16.28 -4.40
N THR A 239 -4.05 -16.66 -3.13
CA THR A 239 -2.85 -17.39 -2.71
C THR A 239 -2.93 -18.91 -2.90
N SER A 240 -4.11 -19.44 -3.24
CA SER A 240 -4.34 -20.87 -3.37
C SER A 240 -3.49 -21.48 -4.49
N GLY A 241 -2.85 -22.61 -4.20
CA GLY A 241 -1.96 -23.31 -5.15
C GLY A 241 -0.59 -22.66 -5.35
N MET A 242 -0.34 -21.50 -4.74
CA MET A 242 0.97 -20.83 -4.79
C MET A 242 1.92 -21.45 -3.75
N GLN A 243 3.19 -21.64 -4.13
CA GLN A 243 4.25 -21.85 -3.14
C GLN A 243 4.60 -20.49 -2.52
N LEU A 244 3.89 -20.13 -1.45
CA LEU A 244 4.06 -18.82 -0.84
C LEU A 244 5.47 -18.64 -0.26
N PRO A 245 6.12 -17.49 -0.52
CA PRO A 245 7.32 -17.09 0.21
C PRO A 245 7.06 -17.16 1.73
N PRO A 246 8.03 -17.63 2.54
CA PRO A 246 7.83 -17.78 3.99
C PRO A 246 7.35 -16.51 4.69
N ALA A 247 7.88 -15.35 4.29
CA ALA A 247 7.48 -14.05 4.83
C ALA A 247 6.00 -13.73 4.54
N LEU A 248 5.53 -14.02 3.33
CA LEU A 248 4.13 -13.81 2.94
C LEU A 248 3.19 -14.75 3.70
N SER A 249 3.55 -16.03 3.82
CA SER A 249 2.78 -16.99 4.62
C SER A 249 2.67 -16.55 6.10
N ALA A 250 3.77 -16.10 6.70
CA ALA A 250 3.79 -15.58 8.06
C ALA A 250 2.92 -14.32 8.21
N ALA A 251 2.98 -13.39 7.26
CA ALA A 251 2.17 -12.17 7.28
C ALA A 251 0.66 -12.45 7.17
N MET A 252 0.27 -13.43 6.34
CA MET A 252 -1.12 -13.89 6.25
C MET A 252 -1.58 -14.50 7.58
N ALA A 253 -0.79 -15.38 8.17
CA ALA A 253 -1.10 -15.97 9.48
C ALA A 253 -1.24 -14.90 10.57
N ALA A 254 -0.31 -13.94 10.62
CA ALA A 254 -0.37 -12.82 11.55
C ALA A 254 -1.65 -11.99 11.36
N THR A 255 -2.08 -11.75 10.12
CA THR A 255 -3.33 -11.05 9.82
C THR A 255 -4.56 -11.80 10.30
N LYS A 256 -4.60 -13.12 10.07
CA LYS A 256 -5.67 -13.99 10.56
C LYS A 256 -5.76 -13.94 12.09
N THR A 257 -4.63 -14.06 12.78
CA THR A 257 -4.58 -14.04 14.25
C THR A 257 -4.87 -12.67 14.84
N ALA A 258 -4.42 -11.58 14.20
CA ALA A 258 -4.56 -10.23 14.76
C ALA A 258 -5.89 -9.56 14.39
N TYR A 259 -6.31 -9.58 13.13
CA TYR A 259 -7.49 -8.84 12.70
C TYR A 259 -8.80 -9.64 12.85
N PHE A 260 -8.72 -10.96 12.69
CA PHE A 260 -9.88 -11.86 12.79
C PHE A 260 -9.96 -12.58 14.15
N GLU A 261 -9.23 -12.10 15.16
CA GLU A 261 -9.28 -12.65 16.52
C GLU A 261 -10.70 -12.52 17.10
N PRO A 262 -11.32 -13.61 17.60
CA PRO A 262 -12.70 -13.57 18.11
C PRO A 262 -12.94 -12.51 19.20
N SER A 263 -11.96 -12.30 20.09
CA SER A 263 -12.03 -11.32 21.17
C SER A 263 -12.13 -9.88 20.64
N TYR A 264 -11.39 -9.57 19.57
CA TYR A 264 -11.40 -8.28 18.90
C TYR A 264 -12.67 -8.08 18.07
N LEU A 265 -13.12 -9.12 17.37
CA LEU A 265 -14.42 -9.08 16.67
C LEU A 265 -15.55 -8.74 17.65
N ALA A 266 -15.59 -9.44 18.80
CA ALA A 266 -16.57 -9.19 19.85
C ALA A 266 -16.44 -7.79 20.47
N LEU A 267 -15.21 -7.30 20.69
CA LEU A 267 -14.98 -5.93 21.17
C LEU A 267 -15.63 -4.91 20.23
N ARG A 268 -15.43 -5.03 18.91
CA ARG A 268 -16.00 -4.08 17.96
C ARG A 268 -17.53 -4.08 17.97
N GLU A 269 -18.14 -5.26 18.00
CA GLU A 269 -19.59 -5.40 18.08
C GLU A 269 -20.16 -4.80 19.37
N ARG A 270 -19.49 -5.01 20.51
CA ARG A 270 -19.89 -4.40 21.78
C ARG A 270 -19.81 -2.88 21.72
N LEU A 271 -18.69 -2.32 21.24
CA LEU A 271 -18.54 -0.88 21.10
C LEU A 271 -19.62 -0.28 20.19
N LEU A 272 -19.92 -0.92 19.06
CA LEU A 272 -21.02 -0.51 18.18
C LEU A 272 -22.37 -0.51 18.93
N GLY A 273 -22.68 -1.59 19.64
CA GLY A 273 -23.92 -1.74 20.40
C GLY A 273 -24.08 -0.65 21.47
N THR A 274 -23.05 -0.45 22.30
CA THR A 274 -23.01 0.58 23.35
C THR A 274 -23.20 1.98 22.76
N LEU A 275 -22.53 2.29 21.66
CA LEU A 275 -22.64 3.60 21.00
C LEU A 275 -24.02 3.85 20.38
N LEU A 276 -24.64 2.82 19.79
CA LEU A 276 -26.01 2.91 19.27
C LEU A 276 -27.05 3.07 20.39
N ALA A 277 -26.78 2.52 21.58
CA ALA A 277 -27.61 2.72 22.77
C ALA A 277 -27.40 4.09 23.44
N GLY A 278 -26.40 4.86 23.02
CA GLY A 278 -26.01 6.12 23.67
C GLY A 278 -25.40 5.91 25.06
N GLU A 279 -24.88 4.71 25.31
CA GLU A 279 -24.28 4.33 26.59
C GLU A 279 -22.79 4.69 26.64
N LYS A 280 -22.24 4.76 27.86
CA LYS A 280 -20.82 5.05 28.06
C LYS A 280 -19.96 3.87 27.60
N SER A 281 -19.04 4.13 26.69
CA SER A 281 -18.12 3.12 26.14
C SER A 281 -17.04 2.66 27.14
N GLU A 282 -16.63 1.40 27.00
CA GLU A 282 -15.49 0.81 27.72
C GLU A 282 -14.13 1.35 27.25
N LEU A 283 -14.06 1.99 26.08
CA LEU A 283 -12.84 2.60 25.54
C LEU A 283 -13.08 4.05 25.12
N THR A 284 -12.02 4.86 25.17
CA THR A 284 -11.99 6.17 24.51
C THR A 284 -11.52 6.05 23.06
N ALA A 285 -11.79 7.05 22.23
CA ALA A 285 -11.26 7.10 20.86
C ALA A 285 -9.72 7.02 20.79
N ASN A 286 -9.04 7.58 21.80
CA ASN A 286 -7.58 7.55 21.91
C ASN A 286 -7.02 6.17 22.29
N GLN A 287 -7.78 5.36 23.03
CA GLN A 287 -7.42 3.96 23.31
C GLN A 287 -7.78 3.03 22.15
N TRP A 288 -8.91 3.29 21.48
CA TRP A 288 -9.38 2.51 20.35
C TRP A 288 -8.45 2.60 19.13
N SER A 289 -8.02 3.81 18.76
CA SER A 289 -7.30 4.06 17.50
C SER A 289 -5.96 3.30 17.40
N PRO A 290 -5.06 3.32 18.40
CA PRO A 290 -3.81 2.55 18.32
C PRO A 290 -4.04 1.04 18.30
N LEU A 291 -5.01 0.54 19.07
CA LEU A 291 -5.35 -0.88 19.14
C LEU A 291 -5.79 -1.44 17.79
N THR A 292 -6.73 -0.75 17.14
CA THR A 292 -7.25 -1.16 15.83
C THR A 292 -6.24 -0.95 14.70
N VAL A 293 -5.47 0.15 14.73
CA VAL A 293 -4.41 0.39 13.74
C VAL A 293 -3.33 -0.68 13.82
N GLY A 294 -2.91 -1.10 15.01
CA GLY A 294 -1.96 -2.20 15.17
C GLY A 294 -2.44 -3.49 14.52
N ARG A 295 -3.72 -3.84 14.70
CA ARG A 295 -4.35 -5.02 14.07
C ARG A 295 -4.52 -4.88 12.56
N LEU A 296 -4.84 -3.69 12.05
CA LEU A 296 -4.92 -3.43 10.61
C LEU A 296 -3.55 -3.40 9.93
N SER A 297 -2.48 -3.11 10.68
CA SER A 297 -1.11 -3.06 10.16
C SER A 297 -0.58 -4.44 9.79
N THR A 298 -1.16 -5.53 10.30
CA THR A 298 -0.76 -6.87 9.84
C THR A 298 -1.12 -7.11 8.37
N ALA A 299 -2.24 -6.55 7.90
CA ALA A 299 -2.61 -6.60 6.48
C ALA A 299 -1.68 -5.75 5.61
N VAL A 300 -1.11 -4.67 6.16
CA VAL A 300 -0.01 -3.93 5.51
C VAL A 300 1.21 -4.84 5.36
N GLY A 301 1.55 -5.61 6.39
CA GLY A 301 2.65 -6.59 6.34
C GLY A 301 2.50 -7.65 5.25
N VAL A 302 1.26 -8.05 4.90
CA VAL A 302 1.02 -8.92 3.73
C VAL A 302 1.45 -8.22 2.45
N ALA A 303 0.98 -6.99 2.23
CA ALA A 303 1.33 -6.21 1.06
C ALA A 303 2.83 -5.90 0.96
N GLU A 304 3.50 -5.60 2.08
CA GLU A 304 4.95 -5.41 2.13
C GLU A 304 5.71 -6.70 1.79
N ALA A 305 5.37 -7.82 2.42
CA ALA A 305 6.00 -9.11 2.13
C ALA A 305 5.83 -9.54 0.67
N THR A 306 4.69 -9.21 0.07
CA THR A 306 4.42 -9.43 -1.35
C THR A 306 5.28 -8.55 -2.26
N LEU A 307 5.44 -7.26 -1.91
CA LEU A 307 6.31 -6.34 -2.65
C LEU A 307 7.77 -6.74 -2.54
N ASP A 308 8.22 -7.23 -1.39
CA ASP A 308 9.58 -7.74 -1.22
C ASP A 308 9.81 -9.01 -2.03
N ALA A 309 8.82 -9.91 -2.08
CA ALA A 309 8.87 -11.09 -2.94
C ALA A 309 8.91 -10.74 -4.44
N ALA A 310 8.28 -9.64 -4.86
CA ALA A 310 8.28 -9.19 -6.25
C ALA A 310 9.63 -8.60 -6.72
N LYS A 311 10.55 -8.33 -5.79
CA LYS A 311 11.90 -7.82 -6.08
C LYS A 311 12.97 -8.92 -6.13
N ALA A 312 12.66 -10.09 -5.59
CA ALA A 312 13.57 -11.23 -5.45
C ALA A 312 13.70 -12.02 -6.75
#